data_AF-A0A5P3XDM2-F1
#
_entry.id   AF-A0A5P3XDM2-F1
#
_cell.length_a   1.000
_cell.length_b   1.000
_cell.length_c   1.000
_cell.angle_alpha   90.00
_cell.angle_beta   90.00
_cell.angle_gamma   90.00
#
_symmetry.space_group_name_H-M   'P 1'
#
loop_
_entity.id
_entity.type
_entity.pdbx_description
1 polymer ?
#
loop_
_entity_poly.entity_id
_entity_poly.type
_entity_poly.pdbx_seq_one_letter_code
_entity_poly.pdbx_strand_id
1 'polypeptide(L)'
;MGNRYILKSPCESSMDTVEYVKSNLKKMGNINEFKAFFDEDHEYVEVVDGYKHSYNLILLDDEDTEFWLYSNCGYSGTGPCNTSEILQLVGLRDDYGVFEKKYIHEYDLEVNNDLNILVVEEDYGDTYKINFMGELKFDNAADRYSLMESLKVLGYMQNLDVDDIRFNKYYINTDIDRSYGEYKINQILFLDKPLRNKNSKETKNLLEHIFKKYCDNINIIEINCVIEDKYYEEIE
;
A
#
# COMPACT_ATOMS: atom_id res chain seq x y z
N MET A 1 -11.41 10.31 31.00
CA MET A 1 -12.04 9.24 30.20
C MET A 1 -12.66 9.93 29.01
N GLY A 2 -11.89 10.07 27.92
CA GLY A 2 -12.45 10.56 26.65
C GLY A 2 -13.46 9.54 26.14
N ASN A 3 -14.53 10.00 25.48
CA ASN A 3 -15.46 9.10 24.83
C ASN A 3 -14.73 8.46 23.65
N ARG A 4 -14.47 7.15 23.70
CA ARG A 4 -14.04 6.39 22.52
C ARG A 4 -15.12 6.49 21.45
N TYR A 5 -14.73 6.90 20.25
CA TYR A 5 -15.62 6.96 19.12
C TYR A 5 -15.51 5.64 18.35
N ILE A 6 -16.64 5.04 17.97
CA ILE A 6 -16.67 3.75 17.27
C ILE A 6 -17.29 3.96 15.90
N LEU A 7 -16.53 3.64 14.86
CA LEU A 7 -16.96 3.64 13.46
C LEU A 7 -17.00 2.21 12.94
N LYS A 8 -18.20 1.76 12.60
CA LYS A 8 -18.43 0.39 12.11
C LYS A 8 -18.60 0.40 10.60
N SER A 9 -17.88 -0.46 9.90
CA SER A 9 -18.08 -0.68 8.47
C SER A 9 -19.47 -1.30 8.24
N PRO A 10 -20.24 -0.82 7.25
CA PRO A 10 -21.51 -1.44 6.85
C PRO A 10 -21.30 -2.67 5.94
N CYS A 11 -20.05 -3.04 5.63
CA CYS A 11 -19.73 -4.06 4.65
C CYS A 11 -19.87 -5.48 5.22
N GLU A 12 -20.39 -6.38 4.40
CA GLU A 12 -20.51 -7.82 4.68
C GLU A 12 -19.54 -8.68 3.84
N SER A 13 -18.62 -8.00 3.15
CA SER A 13 -17.62 -8.57 2.24
C SER A 13 -16.28 -7.93 2.56
N SER A 14 -15.23 -8.74 2.69
CA SER A 14 -13.89 -8.21 2.97
C SER A 14 -13.36 -7.34 1.84
N MET A 15 -13.81 -7.56 0.60
CA MET A 15 -13.44 -6.72 -0.55
C MET A 15 -14.12 -5.35 -0.47
N ASP A 16 -15.40 -5.31 -0.09
CA ASP A 16 -16.11 -4.04 0.09
C ASP A 16 -15.55 -3.27 1.29
N THR A 17 -15.06 -3.98 2.32
CA THR A 17 -14.36 -3.36 3.45
C THR A 17 -13.06 -2.68 3.02
N VAL A 18 -12.29 -3.28 2.09
CA VAL A 18 -11.09 -2.62 1.53
C VAL A 18 -11.48 -1.31 0.84
N GLU A 19 -12.52 -1.31 0.01
CA GLU A 19 -12.99 -0.09 -0.68
C GLU A 19 -13.56 0.95 0.30
N TYR A 20 -14.22 0.49 1.37
CA TYR A 20 -14.66 1.34 2.47
C TYR A 20 -13.47 2.02 3.15
N VAL A 21 -12.38 1.28 3.45
CA VAL A 21 -11.17 1.84 4.05
C VAL A 21 -10.54 2.86 3.11
N LYS A 22 -10.32 2.52 1.83
CA LYS A 22 -9.79 3.46 0.81
C LYS A 22 -10.57 4.78 0.79
N SER A 23 -11.90 4.71 0.84
CA SER A 23 -12.79 5.87 0.82
C SER A 23 -12.78 6.69 2.12
N ASN A 24 -12.34 6.12 3.23
CA ASN A 24 -12.38 6.75 4.56
C ASN A 24 -10.99 7.04 5.16
N LEU A 25 -9.88 6.76 4.47
CA LEU A 25 -8.52 7.02 4.96
C LEU A 25 -8.34 8.45 5.51
N LYS A 26 -8.98 9.47 4.91
CA LYS A 26 -8.92 10.87 5.39
C LYS A 26 -9.52 11.10 6.78
N LYS A 27 -10.35 10.17 7.27
CA LYS A 27 -10.97 10.22 8.59
C LYS A 27 -10.26 9.30 9.60
N MET A 28 -9.28 8.53 9.15
CA MET A 28 -8.51 7.63 9.99
C MET A 28 -7.25 8.37 10.41
N GLY A 29 -7.03 8.50 11.72
CA GLY A 29 -5.76 8.98 12.25
C GLY A 29 -4.64 7.97 12.01
N ASN A 30 -3.53 8.13 12.72
CA ASN A 30 -2.45 7.15 12.67
C ASN A 30 -2.83 5.94 13.50
N ILE A 31 -2.95 4.78 12.84
CA ILE A 31 -3.32 3.53 13.51
C ILE A 31 -2.16 3.05 14.37
N ASN A 32 -2.34 3.05 15.69
CA ASN A 32 -1.30 2.69 16.67
C ASN A 32 -1.58 1.35 17.39
N GLU A 33 -2.77 0.78 17.21
CA GLU A 33 -3.15 -0.53 17.73
C GLU A 33 -4.11 -1.23 16.74
N PHE A 34 -4.00 -2.55 16.62
CA PHE A 34 -5.03 -3.33 15.96
C PHE A 34 -5.25 -4.68 16.61
N LYS A 35 -6.46 -5.22 16.39
CA LYS A 35 -6.83 -6.60 16.71
C LYS A 35 -7.36 -7.28 15.47
N ALA A 36 -6.93 -8.52 15.25
CA ALA A 36 -7.47 -9.36 14.19
C ALA A 36 -7.92 -10.71 14.76
N PHE A 37 -9.10 -11.16 14.34
CA PHE A 37 -9.75 -12.38 14.81
C PHE A 37 -10.01 -13.32 13.65
N PHE A 38 -9.70 -14.59 13.84
CA PHE A 38 -9.92 -15.63 12.84
C PHE A 38 -11.37 -16.04 12.69
N ASP A 39 -12.04 -16.29 13.82
CA ASP A 39 -13.44 -16.70 13.88
C ASP A 39 -14.30 -15.57 14.43
N GLU A 40 -15.60 -15.82 14.54
CA GLU A 40 -16.59 -14.87 15.05
C GLU A 40 -16.86 -15.03 16.56
N ASP A 41 -16.05 -15.81 17.28
CA ASP A 41 -16.19 -16.05 18.72
C ASP A 41 -15.42 -14.99 19.52
N HIS A 42 -15.84 -13.74 19.36
CA HIS A 42 -15.28 -12.58 20.03
C HIS A 42 -16.35 -11.52 20.36
N GLU A 43 -15.97 -10.54 21.18
CA GLU A 43 -16.88 -9.50 21.68
C GLU A 43 -17.24 -8.42 20.66
N TYR A 44 -16.48 -8.30 19.57
CA TYR A 44 -16.70 -7.33 18.49
C TYR A 44 -17.82 -7.74 17.54
N VAL A 45 -19.05 -7.73 18.06
CA VAL A 45 -20.25 -8.16 17.34
C VAL A 45 -21.40 -7.17 17.55
N GLU A 46 -22.31 -7.09 16.58
CA GLU A 46 -23.55 -6.32 16.69
C GLU A 46 -24.73 -7.15 16.20
N VAL A 47 -25.90 -6.98 16.84
CA VAL A 47 -27.14 -7.62 16.39
C VAL A 47 -28.06 -6.55 15.82
N VAL A 48 -28.29 -6.58 14.51
CA VAL A 48 -29.18 -5.66 13.80
C VAL A 48 -30.32 -6.48 13.19
N ASP A 49 -31.57 -6.12 13.50
CA ASP A 49 -32.77 -6.83 13.01
C ASP A 49 -32.76 -8.36 13.24
N GLY A 50 -32.08 -8.81 14.30
CA GLY A 50 -31.95 -10.23 14.64
C GLY A 50 -30.79 -10.97 13.95
N TYR A 51 -30.01 -10.28 13.11
CA TYR A 51 -28.82 -10.80 12.45
C TYR A 51 -27.55 -10.40 13.18
N LYS A 52 -26.64 -11.35 13.41
CA LYS A 52 -25.33 -11.11 14.03
C LYS A 52 -24.33 -10.67 12.97
N HIS A 53 -23.75 -9.49 13.15
CA HIS A 53 -22.63 -8.96 12.37
C HIS A 53 -21.36 -9.06 13.22
N SER A 54 -20.32 -9.72 12.72
CA SER A 54 -19.06 -9.93 13.41
C SER A 54 -17.96 -9.07 12.76
N TYR A 55 -17.18 -8.34 13.55
CA TYR A 55 -16.09 -7.50 13.08
C TYR A 55 -14.75 -8.13 13.45
N ASN A 56 -14.06 -8.66 12.45
CA ASN A 56 -12.86 -9.47 12.63
C ASN A 56 -11.55 -8.66 12.55
N LEU A 57 -11.61 -7.38 12.18
CA LEU A 57 -10.46 -6.48 12.20
C LEU A 57 -10.86 -5.18 12.90
N ILE A 58 -10.15 -4.84 13.97
CA ILE A 58 -10.36 -3.63 14.76
C ILE A 58 -9.09 -2.80 14.66
N LEU A 59 -9.20 -1.57 14.18
CA LEU A 59 -8.10 -0.61 14.14
C LEU A 59 -8.38 0.49 15.17
N LEU A 60 -7.37 0.92 15.91
CA LEU A 60 -7.44 2.05 16.83
C LEU A 60 -6.43 3.11 16.40
N ASP A 61 -6.89 4.35 16.28
CA ASP A 61 -6.03 5.48 15.95
C ASP A 61 -5.52 6.24 17.19
N ASP A 62 -4.62 7.19 16.93
CA ASP A 62 -4.01 8.08 17.91
C ASP A 62 -4.98 9.08 18.56
N GLU A 63 -6.23 9.15 18.10
CA GLU A 63 -7.32 9.95 18.69
C GLU A 63 -8.33 9.10 19.49
N ASP A 64 -7.99 7.85 19.82
CA ASP A 64 -8.88 6.89 20.51
C ASP A 64 -10.16 6.53 19.71
N THR A 65 -10.13 6.62 18.37
CA THR A 65 -11.21 6.17 17.49
C THR A 65 -11.01 4.71 17.07
N GLU A 66 -12.02 3.89 17.33
CA GLU A 66 -12.05 2.48 16.91
C GLU A 66 -12.77 2.33 15.56
N PHE A 67 -12.13 1.65 14.62
CA PHE A 67 -12.70 1.25 13.34
C PHE A 67 -12.97 -0.24 13.35
N TRP A 68 -14.24 -0.62 13.33
CA TRP A 68 -14.68 -2.01 13.36
C TRP A 68 -14.96 -2.46 11.94
N LEU A 69 -14.13 -3.38 11.44
CA LEU A 69 -14.08 -3.77 10.05
C LEU A 69 -14.42 -5.26 9.90
N TYR A 70 -15.27 -5.57 8.92
CA TYR A 70 -15.47 -6.94 8.48
C TYR A 70 -14.30 -7.38 7.61
N SER A 71 -13.52 -8.35 8.08
CA SER A 71 -12.48 -8.97 7.28
C SER A 71 -12.44 -10.46 7.60
N ASN A 72 -13.02 -11.29 6.72
CA ASN A 72 -13.09 -12.74 6.94
C ASN A 72 -11.69 -13.37 7.08
N CYS A 73 -11.13 -13.49 8.27
CA CYS A 73 -9.79 -14.06 8.43
C CYS A 73 -9.89 -15.60 8.56
N GLY A 74 -10.35 -16.29 7.51
CA GLY A 74 -10.35 -17.76 7.42
C GLY A 74 -9.12 -18.30 6.67
N TYR A 75 -8.63 -19.50 7.03
CA TYR A 75 -7.56 -20.15 6.27
C TYR A 75 -8.06 -20.45 4.87
N SER A 76 -7.28 -20.00 3.87
CA SER A 76 -7.55 -20.02 2.43
C SER A 76 -8.60 -19.00 1.94
N GLY A 77 -8.30 -18.33 0.82
CA GLY A 77 -9.17 -17.34 0.18
C GLY A 77 -8.63 -15.91 0.25
N THR A 78 -9.52 -14.94 -0.01
CA THR A 78 -9.20 -13.51 -0.15
C THR A 78 -9.14 -12.75 1.18
N GLY A 79 -9.63 -13.36 2.26
CA GLY A 79 -9.80 -12.73 3.55
C GLY A 79 -8.51 -12.25 4.24
N PRO A 80 -7.55 -13.14 4.53
CA PRO A 80 -6.23 -12.75 5.04
C PRO A 80 -5.51 -11.73 4.14
N CYS A 81 -5.65 -11.86 2.81
CA CYS A 81 -5.09 -10.89 1.86
C CYS A 81 -5.69 -9.50 2.04
N ASN A 82 -7.00 -9.38 2.23
CA ASN A 82 -7.68 -8.11 2.43
C ASN A 82 -7.34 -7.49 3.79
N THR A 83 -7.17 -8.29 4.85
CA THR A 83 -6.64 -7.79 6.13
C THR A 83 -5.24 -7.20 5.94
N SER A 84 -4.33 -7.92 5.29
CA SER A 84 -2.98 -7.41 5.04
C SER A 84 -2.98 -6.16 4.13
N GLU A 85 -3.86 -6.10 3.11
CA GLU A 85 -4.03 -4.91 2.28
C GLU A 85 -4.52 -3.70 3.10
N ILE A 86 -5.50 -3.89 4.01
CA ILE A 86 -5.98 -2.84 4.89
C ILE A 86 -4.86 -2.35 5.82
N LEU A 87 -4.09 -3.25 6.42
CA LEU A 87 -2.96 -2.90 7.28
C LEU A 87 -1.91 -2.08 6.50
N GLN A 88 -1.58 -2.48 5.27
CA GLN A 88 -0.70 -1.70 4.39
C GLN A 88 -1.28 -0.31 4.03
N LEU A 89 -2.58 -0.23 3.76
CA LEU A 89 -3.26 1.02 3.43
C LEU A 89 -3.12 2.03 4.57
N VAL A 90 -3.22 1.59 5.82
CA VAL A 90 -3.09 2.45 7.01
C VAL A 90 -1.66 2.63 7.52
N GLY A 91 -0.66 2.12 6.78
CA GLY A 91 0.75 2.33 7.08
C GLY A 91 1.38 1.28 8.00
N LEU A 92 0.70 0.18 8.30
CA LEU A 92 1.23 -0.93 9.09
C LEU A 92 1.91 -1.95 8.16
N ARG A 93 3.23 -2.13 8.31
CA ARG A 93 4.10 -2.76 7.29
C ARG A 93 4.71 -4.09 7.68
N ASP A 94 4.61 -4.49 8.94
CA ASP A 94 5.26 -5.72 9.39
C ASP A 94 4.48 -6.98 8.96
N ASP A 95 5.18 -8.11 9.03
CA ASP A 95 4.52 -9.41 8.99
C ASP A 95 3.96 -9.75 10.37
N TYR A 96 2.70 -9.41 10.58
CA TYR A 96 2.00 -9.69 11.83
C TYR A 96 1.56 -11.16 11.98
N GLY A 97 1.79 -12.01 10.97
CA GLY A 97 1.34 -13.41 10.96
C GLY A 97 -0.16 -13.56 10.71
N VAL A 98 -0.75 -12.67 9.89
CA VAL A 98 -2.20 -12.64 9.55
C VAL A 98 -2.69 -13.96 8.95
N PHE A 99 -1.82 -14.68 8.24
CA PHE A 99 -2.13 -15.96 7.63
C PHE A 99 -2.00 -17.15 8.61
N GLU A 100 -1.47 -16.94 9.81
CA GLU A 100 -0.96 -18.01 10.66
C GLU A 100 -1.58 -18.00 12.06
N LYS A 101 -1.83 -16.81 12.62
CA LYS A 101 -2.34 -16.64 13.97
C LYS A 101 -3.86 -16.58 13.98
N LYS A 102 -4.48 -17.20 14.99
CA LYS A 102 -5.93 -17.15 15.19
C LYS A 102 -6.42 -15.83 15.82
N TYR A 103 -5.54 -15.19 16.56
CA TYR A 103 -5.77 -13.92 17.21
C TYR A 103 -4.47 -13.12 17.16
N ILE A 104 -4.59 -11.86 16.80
CA ILE A 104 -3.49 -10.91 16.75
C ILE A 104 -3.94 -9.68 17.53
N HIS A 105 -3.05 -9.18 18.37
CA HIS A 105 -3.22 -7.90 19.05
C HIS A 105 -1.87 -7.25 19.16
N GLU A 106 -1.71 -6.17 18.43
CA GLU A 106 -0.48 -5.38 18.39
C GLU A 106 -0.82 -3.95 18.82
N TYR A 107 0.09 -3.33 19.55
CA TYR A 107 -0.04 -2.00 20.15
C TYR A 107 1.30 -1.27 20.07
N ASP A 108 1.31 0.03 20.37
CA ASP A 108 2.48 0.90 20.21
C ASP A 108 3.08 0.83 18.79
N LEU A 109 2.20 0.71 17.78
CA LEU A 109 2.59 0.57 16.39
C LEU A 109 3.09 1.90 15.83
N GLU A 110 4.18 1.84 15.07
CA GLU A 110 4.70 2.98 14.31
C GLU A 110 4.22 2.88 12.86
N VAL A 111 3.41 3.84 12.43
CA VAL A 111 2.95 3.90 11.04
C VAL A 111 4.10 4.32 10.12
N ASN A 112 4.22 3.65 8.99
CA ASN A 112 5.12 3.99 7.91
C ASN A 112 4.34 4.20 6.61
N ASN A 113 4.21 5.46 6.23
CA ASN A 113 3.53 5.89 5.01
C ASN A 113 4.50 6.22 3.88
N ASP A 114 5.77 5.81 3.97
CA ASP A 114 6.75 6.08 2.92
C ASP A 114 6.38 5.39 1.60
N LEU A 115 6.86 5.99 0.51
CA LEU A 115 6.76 5.47 -0.84
C LEU A 115 8.07 5.75 -1.57
N ASN A 116 8.76 4.69 -1.98
CA ASN A 116 9.88 4.75 -2.89
C ASN A 116 9.40 4.32 -4.26
N ILE A 117 9.53 5.20 -5.25
CA ILE A 117 9.00 4.98 -6.59
C ILE A 117 10.05 5.11 -7.68
N LEU A 118 10.33 4.00 -8.36
CA LEU A 118 11.20 3.98 -9.53
C LEU A 118 10.38 4.27 -10.78
N VAL A 119 10.74 5.30 -11.52
CA VAL A 119 10.01 5.71 -12.73
C VAL A 119 10.70 5.14 -13.97
N VAL A 120 9.97 4.29 -14.70
CA VAL A 120 10.49 3.49 -15.80
C VAL A 120 9.69 3.74 -17.07
N GLU A 121 10.41 3.87 -18.19
CA GLU A 121 9.86 3.77 -19.53
C GLU A 121 10.26 2.41 -20.11
N GLU A 122 9.29 1.62 -20.53
CA GLU A 122 9.51 0.34 -21.21
C GLU A 122 9.32 0.53 -22.72
N ASP A 123 10.24 0.03 -23.54
CA ASP A 123 10.03 -0.05 -25.00
C ASP A 123 9.75 -1.51 -25.41
N TYR A 124 9.11 -1.69 -26.57
CA TYR A 124 8.68 -2.97 -27.13
C TYR A 124 9.79 -4.00 -27.40
N GLY A 125 11.05 -3.65 -27.17
CA GLY A 125 12.23 -4.49 -27.40
C GLY A 125 13.03 -4.76 -26.13
N ASP A 126 12.35 -5.09 -25.02
CA ASP A 126 12.99 -5.51 -23.77
C ASP A 126 13.97 -4.46 -23.20
N THR A 127 13.73 -3.20 -23.51
CA THR A 127 14.59 -2.09 -23.10
C THR A 127 13.86 -1.22 -22.09
N TYR A 128 14.47 -1.03 -20.93
CA TYR A 128 13.94 -0.23 -19.83
C TYR A 128 14.81 1.00 -19.63
N LYS A 129 14.21 2.17 -19.78
CA LYS A 129 14.85 3.44 -19.43
C LYS A 129 14.40 3.85 -18.03
N ILE A 130 15.35 3.86 -17.12
CA ILE A 130 15.17 4.26 -15.71
C ILE A 130 15.43 5.75 -15.61
N ASN A 131 14.39 6.52 -15.32
CA ASN A 131 14.50 7.98 -15.25
C ASN A 131 15.07 8.42 -13.90
N PHE A 132 14.32 8.21 -12.82
CA PHE A 132 14.69 8.62 -11.47
C PHE A 132 13.99 7.76 -10.42
N MET A 133 14.47 7.85 -9.19
CA MET A 133 13.79 7.36 -7.98
C MET A 133 13.23 8.55 -7.21
N GLY A 134 11.96 8.50 -6.84
CA GLY A 134 11.37 9.38 -5.85
C GLY A 134 11.29 8.68 -4.50
N GLU A 135 11.80 9.28 -3.44
CA GLU A 135 11.62 8.83 -2.07
C GLU A 135 10.72 9.85 -1.37
N LEU A 136 9.52 9.43 -1.01
CA LEU A 136 8.47 10.31 -0.51
C LEU A 136 8.05 9.88 0.90
N LYS A 137 7.95 10.85 1.81
CA LYS A 137 7.50 10.62 3.19
C LYS A 137 6.20 11.36 3.47
N PHE A 138 5.17 10.62 3.86
CA PHE A 138 3.84 11.16 4.06
C PHE A 138 3.50 11.20 5.55
N ASP A 139 2.86 12.29 5.97
CA ASP A 139 2.38 12.41 7.35
C ASP A 139 1.13 11.54 7.58
N ASN A 140 0.40 11.20 6.53
CA ASN A 140 -0.83 10.40 6.62
C ASN A 140 -1.02 9.45 5.43
N ALA A 141 -1.77 8.37 5.68
CA ALA A 141 -2.09 7.35 4.70
C ALA A 141 -2.94 7.84 3.53
N ALA A 142 -3.79 8.84 3.76
CA ALA A 142 -4.75 9.30 2.75
C ALA A 142 -4.07 10.03 1.57
N ASP A 143 -3.07 10.85 1.85
CA ASP A 143 -2.29 11.55 0.83
C ASP A 143 -1.41 10.58 0.05
N ARG A 144 -0.81 9.61 0.75
CA ARG A 144 -0.07 8.51 0.12
C ARG A 144 -0.94 7.75 -0.87
N TYR A 145 -2.12 7.30 -0.43
CA TYR A 145 -3.08 6.58 -1.29
C TYR A 145 -3.53 7.43 -2.47
N SER A 146 -3.87 8.70 -2.23
CA SER A 146 -4.30 9.63 -3.29
C SER A 146 -3.22 9.86 -4.35
N LEU A 147 -1.95 9.93 -3.94
CA LEU A 147 -0.84 9.96 -4.89
C LEU A 147 -0.78 8.66 -5.69
N MET A 148 -0.79 7.49 -5.04
CA MET A 148 -0.70 6.20 -5.74
C MET A 148 -1.80 6.06 -6.80
N GLU A 149 -3.04 6.42 -6.49
CA GLU A 149 -4.14 6.43 -7.45
C GLU A 149 -3.90 7.43 -8.60
N SER A 150 -3.35 8.61 -8.31
CA SER A 150 -2.98 9.57 -9.35
C SER A 150 -1.89 9.04 -10.29
N LEU A 151 -0.95 8.24 -9.77
CA LEU A 151 0.14 7.66 -10.55
C LEU A 151 -0.33 6.48 -11.41
N LYS A 152 -1.30 5.70 -10.95
CA LYS A 152 -1.98 4.66 -11.75
C LYS A 152 -2.67 5.22 -13.01
N VAL A 153 -2.98 6.52 -13.05
CA VAL A 153 -3.50 7.18 -14.26
C VAL A 153 -2.40 7.41 -15.32
N LEU A 154 -1.13 7.44 -14.91
CA LEU A 154 0.01 7.72 -15.78
C LEU A 154 0.66 6.45 -16.34
N GLY A 155 0.26 5.28 -15.85
CA GLY A 155 0.79 4.00 -16.26
C GLY A 155 0.51 2.91 -15.25
N TYR A 156 1.30 1.85 -15.32
CA TYR A 156 1.14 0.67 -14.47
C TYR A 156 2.06 0.72 -13.26
N MET A 157 1.50 0.48 -12.07
CA MET A 157 2.21 0.40 -10.80
C MET A 157 2.45 -1.06 -10.42
N GLN A 158 3.67 -1.37 -9.99
CA GLN A 158 4.04 -2.71 -9.56
C GLN A 158 4.87 -2.67 -8.29
N ASN A 159 4.58 -3.52 -7.32
CA ASN A 159 5.47 -3.77 -6.18
C ASN A 159 6.86 -4.19 -6.69
N LEU A 160 7.93 -3.71 -6.05
CA LEU A 160 9.26 -4.25 -6.30
C LEU A 160 9.31 -5.75 -5.99
N ASP A 161 9.70 -6.55 -6.97
CA ASP A 161 10.19 -7.91 -6.75
C ASP A 161 11.67 -7.84 -6.40
N VAL A 162 12.03 -8.34 -5.22
CA VAL A 162 13.41 -8.31 -4.70
C VAL A 162 14.35 -9.19 -5.52
N ASP A 163 13.82 -10.21 -6.20
CA ASP A 163 14.59 -11.10 -7.05
C ASP A 163 14.80 -10.50 -8.46
N ASP A 164 14.07 -9.43 -8.80
CA ASP A 164 14.26 -8.71 -10.06
C ASP A 164 15.50 -7.80 -10.01
N ILE A 165 16.65 -8.38 -10.35
CA ILE A 165 17.95 -7.70 -10.38
C ILE A 165 17.99 -6.47 -11.31
N ARG A 166 17.06 -6.36 -12.27
CA ARG A 166 16.98 -5.21 -13.17
C ARG A 166 16.65 -3.95 -12.38
N PHE A 167 15.78 -4.05 -11.37
CA PHE A 167 15.25 -2.92 -10.62
C PHE A 167 15.69 -2.88 -9.15
N ASN A 168 15.85 -4.03 -8.48
CA ASN A 168 16.15 -4.09 -7.04
C ASN A 168 17.42 -3.31 -6.67
N LYS A 169 18.42 -3.27 -7.56
CA LYS A 169 19.66 -2.48 -7.38
C LYS A 169 19.47 -0.97 -7.18
N TYR A 170 18.28 -0.42 -7.39
CA TYR A 170 18.00 1.01 -7.15
C TYR A 170 17.42 1.29 -5.77
N TYR A 171 17.08 0.27 -4.99
CA TYR A 171 16.44 0.37 -3.68
C TYR A 171 17.43 0.09 -2.53
N ILE A 172 18.73 0.34 -2.77
CA ILE A 172 19.81 0.03 -1.83
C ILE A 172 19.59 0.84 -0.54
N ASN A 173 19.51 0.13 0.59
CA ASN A 173 19.22 0.66 1.94
C ASN A 173 17.75 1.03 2.23
N THR A 174 16.80 0.61 1.40
CA THR A 174 15.38 0.69 1.77
C THR A 174 14.95 -0.60 2.47
N ASP A 175 14.11 -0.49 3.50
CA ASP A 175 13.54 -1.66 4.13
C ASP A 175 12.65 -2.41 3.12
N ILE A 176 12.86 -3.72 3.04
CA ILE A 176 12.04 -4.59 2.20
C ILE A 176 10.74 -4.84 2.95
N ASP A 177 9.66 -4.22 2.47
CA ASP A 177 8.30 -4.47 2.94
C ASP A 177 7.89 -5.93 2.66
N ARG A 178 7.87 -6.74 3.73
CA ARG A 178 7.53 -8.17 3.70
C ARG A 178 6.04 -8.43 3.79
N SER A 179 5.22 -7.42 4.02
CA SER A 179 3.77 -7.60 4.14
C SER A 179 3.13 -8.02 2.80
N TYR A 180 1.92 -8.55 2.86
CA TYR A 180 1.13 -8.98 1.70
C TYR A 180 0.17 -7.88 1.25
N GLY A 181 0.16 -7.55 -0.04
CA GLY A 181 -0.74 -6.53 -0.61
C GLY A 181 -0.09 -5.68 -1.69
N GLU A 182 -0.89 -4.80 -2.31
CA GLU A 182 -0.51 -3.97 -3.46
C GLU A 182 0.12 -2.62 -3.07
N TYR A 183 0.08 -2.24 -1.79
CA TYR A 183 0.43 -0.89 -1.34
C TYR A 183 1.79 -0.84 -0.66
N LYS A 184 2.76 -1.68 -1.04
CA LYS A 184 4.09 -1.73 -0.43
C LYS A 184 4.86 -0.41 -0.56
N ILE A 185 5.89 -0.22 0.28
CA ILE A 185 6.77 0.95 0.26
C ILE A 185 7.50 1.09 -1.09
N ASN A 186 8.10 0.01 -1.60
CA ASN A 186 8.92 0.03 -2.82
C ASN A 186 8.09 -0.35 -4.05
N GLN A 187 7.97 0.59 -5.00
CA GLN A 187 7.07 0.50 -6.16
C GLN A 187 7.74 0.94 -7.45
N ILE A 188 7.40 0.32 -8.56
CA ILE A 188 7.84 0.71 -9.90
C ILE A 188 6.66 1.28 -10.66
N LEU A 189 6.82 2.47 -11.22
CA LEU A 189 5.87 3.07 -12.16
C LEU A 189 6.38 2.89 -13.59
N PHE A 190 5.72 2.02 -14.34
CA PHE A 190 5.90 1.89 -15.77
C PHE A 190 4.99 2.88 -16.49
N LEU A 191 5.58 3.93 -17.06
CA LEU A 191 4.82 4.99 -17.72
C LEU A 191 4.10 4.49 -18.96
N ASP A 192 2.92 5.05 -19.26
CA ASP A 192 2.21 4.77 -20.51
C ASP A 192 2.88 5.43 -21.72
N LYS A 193 2.67 4.86 -22.91
CA LYS A 193 3.28 5.33 -24.17
C LYS A 193 3.20 6.84 -24.43
N PRO A 194 2.08 7.54 -24.18
CA PRO A 194 2.02 8.98 -24.43
C PRO A 194 3.03 9.78 -23.60
N LEU A 195 3.41 9.27 -22.42
CA LEU A 195 4.42 9.86 -21.54
C LEU A 195 5.84 9.41 -21.90
N ARG A 196 6.02 8.18 -22.40
CA ARG A 196 7.32 7.68 -22.92
C ARG A 196 7.86 8.55 -24.06
N ASN A 197 6.98 9.09 -24.89
CA ASN A 197 7.35 9.92 -26.03
C ASN A 197 7.70 11.38 -25.66
N LYS A 198 7.56 11.77 -24.39
CA LYS A 198 7.98 13.08 -23.89
C LYS A 198 9.45 13.08 -23.54
N ASN A 199 10.05 14.27 -23.50
CA ASN A 199 11.40 14.42 -22.97
C ASN A 199 11.41 14.01 -21.47
N SER A 200 12.40 13.22 -21.04
CA SER A 200 12.60 12.83 -19.63
C SER A 200 12.49 14.01 -18.65
N LYS A 201 12.99 15.19 -19.04
CA LYS A 201 12.89 16.39 -18.21
C LYS A 201 11.44 16.84 -18.00
N GLU A 202 10.59 16.73 -19.02
CA GLU A 202 9.17 17.08 -18.93
C GLU A 202 8.41 16.07 -18.07
N THR A 203 8.66 14.78 -18.28
CA THR A 203 8.10 13.69 -17.49
C THR A 203 8.45 13.83 -16.01
N LYS A 204 9.73 14.11 -15.72
CA LYS A 204 10.20 14.42 -14.37
C LYS A 204 9.46 15.62 -13.79
N ASN A 205 9.45 16.77 -14.48
CA ASN A 205 8.80 17.97 -13.97
C ASN A 205 7.30 17.76 -13.70
N LEU A 206 6.63 16.99 -14.54
CA LEU A 206 5.22 16.60 -14.34
C LEU A 206 5.06 15.78 -13.06
N LEU A 207 5.85 14.72 -12.90
CA LEU A 207 5.77 13.84 -11.73
C LEU A 207 6.15 14.56 -10.44
N GLU A 208 7.21 15.37 -10.46
CA GLU A 208 7.56 16.25 -9.33
C GLU A 208 6.41 17.17 -8.94
N HIS A 209 5.73 17.76 -9.92
CA HIS A 209 4.60 18.64 -9.66
C HIS A 209 3.42 17.87 -9.05
N ILE A 210 3.22 16.61 -9.45
CA ILE A 210 2.21 15.73 -8.85
C ILE A 210 2.59 15.36 -7.43
N PHE A 211 3.84 14.95 -7.18
CA PHE A 211 4.34 14.60 -5.85
C PHE A 211 4.13 15.76 -4.86
N LYS A 212 4.50 16.98 -5.26
CA LYS A 212 4.36 18.21 -4.46
C LYS A 212 2.91 18.61 -4.14
N LYS A 213 1.90 17.97 -4.75
CA LYS A 213 0.49 18.18 -4.36
C LYS A 213 0.09 17.37 -3.14
N TYR A 214 0.82 16.31 -2.83
CA TYR A 214 0.45 15.32 -1.80
C TYR A 214 1.50 15.17 -0.71
N CYS A 215 2.74 15.63 -0.93
CA CYS A 215 3.85 15.43 -0.02
C CYS A 215 4.85 16.58 -0.14
N ASP A 216 5.32 17.09 1.00
CA ASP A 216 6.37 18.11 1.05
C ASP A 216 7.77 17.50 1.17
N ASN A 217 7.88 16.32 1.79
CA ASN A 217 9.16 15.64 2.02
C ASN A 217 9.48 14.68 0.88
N ILE A 218 10.10 15.23 -0.17
CA ILE A 218 10.44 14.51 -1.39
C ILE A 218 11.95 14.58 -1.61
N ASN A 219 12.60 13.43 -1.73
CA ASN A 219 13.94 13.30 -2.27
C ASN A 219 13.89 12.68 -3.67
N ILE A 220 14.70 13.20 -4.60
CA ILE A 220 14.72 12.73 -5.99
C ILE A 220 16.15 12.40 -6.37
N ILE A 221 16.34 11.14 -6.75
CA ILE A 221 17.62 10.61 -7.17
C ILE A 221 17.58 10.41 -8.68
N GLU A 222 18.34 11.23 -9.40
CA GLU A 222 18.52 11.09 -10.84
C GLU A 222 19.30 9.83 -11.18
N ILE A 223 18.78 9.02 -12.10
CA ILE A 223 19.44 7.79 -12.55
C ILE A 223 19.78 7.92 -14.05
N ASN A 224 18.78 8.18 -14.89
CA ASN A 224 18.91 8.34 -16.34
C ASN A 224 19.76 7.25 -17.02
N CYS A 225 19.39 5.99 -16.81
CA CYS A 225 20.07 4.86 -17.42
C CYS A 225 19.15 4.03 -18.32
N VAL A 226 19.73 3.25 -19.20
CA VAL A 226 19.03 2.28 -20.05
C VAL A 226 19.52 0.88 -19.70
N ILE A 227 18.59 -0.05 -19.54
CA ILE A 227 18.82 -1.46 -19.32
C ILE A 227 18.26 -2.21 -20.52
N GLU A 228 19.06 -3.07 -21.13
CA GLU A 228 18.60 -4.04 -22.12
C GLU A 228 18.43 -5.38 -21.41
N ASP A 229 17.23 -5.93 -21.46
CA ASP A 229 16.91 -7.23 -20.91
C ASP A 229 17.28 -8.30 -21.94
N LYS A 230 18.58 -8.60 -21.99
CA LYS A 230 19.17 -9.61 -22.87
C LYS A 230 18.91 -11.01 -22.34
N TYR A 231 17.66 -11.45 -22.35
CA TYR A 231 17.35 -12.87 -22.29
C TYR A 231 17.14 -13.38 -23.71
N TYR A 232 17.97 -14.36 -24.12
CA TYR A 232 18.04 -15.08 -25.41
C TYR A 232 19.23 -14.79 -26.35
N GLU A 233 20.45 -14.64 -25.83
CA GLU A 233 21.67 -14.98 -26.59
C GLU A 233 22.60 -15.84 -25.74
N GLU A 234 22.20 -17.08 -25.42
CA GLU A 234 23.16 -18.10 -24.93
C GLU A 234 22.57 -19.52 -24.96
N ILE A 235 22.20 -20.04 -26.15
CA ILE A 235 22.30 -21.48 -26.47
C ILE A 235 22.55 -21.62 -27.99
N GLU A 236 23.82 -21.69 -28.41
CA GLU A 236 24.26 -22.42 -29.61
C GLU A 236 25.11 -23.62 -29.19
#